data_AF-A0A564G5Q3-F1
#
_entry.id   AF-A0A564G5Q3-F1
#
_cell.length_a   1.000
_cell.length_b   1.000
_cell.length_c   1.000
_cell.angle_alpha   90.00
_cell.angle_beta   90.00
_cell.angle_gamma   90.00
#
_symmetry.space_group_name_H-M   'P 1'
#
loop_
_entity.id
_entity.type
_entity.pdbx_description
1 polymer ?
#
loop_
_entity_poly.entity_id
_entity_poly.type
_entity_poly.pdbx_seq_one_letter_code
_entity_poly.pdbx_strand_id
1 'polypeptide(L)'
;MRMNEIVSTDPYPPTVLVVTPMPVFPVSAGNRVRLNATCEALHRGGFAVDLAYIQHEDQIYRRFGQHPPTDISAIVSKFQRTFLIPVEKLISLKTWCGGFPIDSWCPDEAISFVSWYFATYPETCAIIVNYVFLSRCLEFVPAGVQRIIDTHDRFSDRHLQYLPFRSEPNFFYTDKVSETTGLARADTVLAIQLQEADYFKTLVAADVRLLPPILTQPFFLKSPRWIKSLGFIGHGNDPNLFSISKFAHAWSDSWKEEFPTLFIAGEICNSLENFSLRGVRLVGYVDRVETFYEQMDIIVAPMLMGSGLKMKVAEALSMGMPVIGTRIAFEGFATRTHFHQLTGVEDCVSTLLSIYNNAESLDELTRECADLLNRYNTHSLECEAAWLATIPRRSGARPAPRISNEKTENEAIVCGSVLLTCETSLRSLTTNDPEIGILVATEKPPLHTLHDRGFTPERKRWFARLLRKNESSEDQPTTRKFLGDAGLTLSPEWVRKRVLSRTSRECIAGYFSEMPANWSSEAKLIGSNCNFTEAVAMVPSFLIKSPSPAAVFVFDALGDVHEMQLSKISPLSRPLKLRFEETGSLTPVPSAVTLLPIIDSHHATVNELPLKQILILTDDLVGRLIFLL
;
A
#
# COMPACT_ATOMS: atom_id res chain seq x y z
N MET A 1 0.81 42.25 -10.34
CA MET A 1 -0.09 42.42 -11.51
C MET A 1 -1.29 41.52 -11.22
N ARG A 2 -2.50 42.10 -11.04
CA ARG A 2 -3.68 41.33 -10.61
C ARG A 2 -4.12 40.39 -11.74
N MET A 3 -4.06 39.08 -11.49
CA MET A 3 -4.68 38.06 -12.36
C MET A 3 -6.19 38.22 -12.28
N ASN A 4 -6.82 38.48 -13.43
CA ASN A 4 -8.27 38.43 -13.56
C ASN A 4 -8.72 36.98 -13.31
N GLU A 5 -9.52 36.76 -12.28
CA GLU A 5 -10.31 35.55 -12.09
C GLU A 5 -11.29 35.43 -13.25
N ILE A 6 -10.96 34.56 -14.22
CA ILE A 6 -11.95 34.06 -15.17
C ILE A 6 -12.76 33.02 -14.39
N VAL A 7 -13.83 33.47 -13.74
CA VAL A 7 -14.85 32.57 -13.20
C VAL A 7 -15.55 31.92 -14.39
N SER A 8 -15.19 30.66 -14.66
CA SER A 8 -15.86 29.83 -15.66
C SER A 8 -17.34 29.72 -15.30
N THR A 9 -18.21 30.14 -16.22
CA THR A 9 -19.68 30.08 -16.10
C THR A 9 -20.27 28.71 -16.52
N ASP A 10 -19.44 27.69 -16.67
CA ASP A 10 -19.87 26.34 -17.02
C ASP A 10 -20.31 25.60 -15.75
N PRO A 11 -21.58 25.15 -15.62
CA PRO A 11 -22.05 24.45 -14.42
C PRO A 11 -21.35 23.11 -14.16
N TYR A 12 -20.52 22.62 -15.09
CA TYR A 12 -19.77 21.37 -14.96
C TYR A 12 -18.28 21.59 -15.27
N PRO A 13 -17.38 21.50 -14.28
CA PRO A 13 -15.93 21.58 -14.54
C PRO A 13 -15.46 20.38 -15.39
N PRO A 14 -14.43 20.56 -16.24
CA PRO A 14 -13.83 19.43 -16.96
C PRO A 14 -13.33 18.38 -15.97
N THR A 15 -13.61 17.12 -16.26
CA THR A 15 -13.35 16.01 -15.33
C THR A 15 -12.14 15.20 -15.77
N VAL A 16 -11.25 14.90 -14.81
CA VAL A 16 -10.08 14.04 -14.97
C VAL A 16 -10.25 12.80 -14.11
N LEU A 17 -10.10 11.61 -14.71
CA LEU A 17 -10.03 10.35 -13.97
C LEU A 17 -8.59 10.11 -13.49
N VAL A 18 -8.39 9.85 -12.21
CA VAL A 18 -7.10 9.44 -11.63
C VAL A 18 -7.20 7.98 -11.20
N VAL A 19 -6.41 7.11 -11.83
CA VAL A 19 -6.30 5.69 -11.50
C VAL A 19 -5.02 5.45 -10.72
N THR A 20 -5.13 4.77 -9.57
CA THR A 20 -4.02 4.63 -8.63
C THR A 20 -3.99 3.25 -7.94
N PRO A 21 -2.81 2.64 -7.72
CA PRO A 21 -2.65 1.38 -6.96
C PRO A 21 -2.53 1.57 -5.44
N MET A 22 -2.54 2.82 -4.95
CA MET A 22 -2.49 3.19 -3.53
C MET A 22 -3.61 4.19 -3.18
N PRO A 23 -4.09 4.24 -1.92
CA PRO A 23 -5.06 5.23 -1.50
C PRO A 23 -4.39 6.59 -1.32
N VAL A 24 -5.17 7.66 -1.46
CA VAL A 24 -4.69 9.04 -1.23
C VAL A 24 -4.52 9.32 0.26
N PHE A 25 -5.48 8.87 1.07
CA PHE A 25 -5.52 9.14 2.52
C PHE A 25 -5.36 7.88 3.37
N PRO A 26 -4.65 7.97 4.52
CA PRO A 26 -3.90 9.14 4.99
C PRO A 26 -2.65 9.40 4.15
N VAL A 27 -2.25 10.68 4.10
CA VAL A 27 -1.05 11.14 3.39
C VAL A 27 0.20 10.81 4.22
N SER A 28 0.55 9.53 4.26
CA SER A 28 1.56 8.97 5.18
C SER A 28 2.84 8.48 4.50
N ALA A 29 2.89 8.47 3.16
CA ALA A 29 4.02 7.97 2.38
C ALA A 29 4.26 8.83 1.14
N GLY A 30 5.48 8.83 0.61
CA GLY A 30 5.89 9.71 -0.49
C GLY A 30 5.02 9.59 -1.75
N ASN A 31 4.59 8.37 -2.10
CA ASN A 31 3.68 8.12 -3.21
C ASN A 31 2.27 8.72 -2.98
N ARG A 32 1.76 8.68 -1.74
CA ARG A 32 0.47 9.28 -1.35
C ARG A 32 0.56 10.80 -1.30
N VAL A 33 1.68 11.35 -0.81
CA VAL A 33 1.99 12.79 -0.88
C VAL A 33 1.98 13.26 -2.32
N ARG A 34 2.67 12.53 -3.22
CA ARG A 34 2.70 12.82 -4.65
C ARG A 34 1.30 12.79 -5.26
N LEU A 35 0.56 11.70 -5.06
CA LEU A 35 -0.80 11.56 -5.58
C LEU A 35 -1.71 12.70 -5.10
N ASN A 36 -1.68 13.02 -3.81
CA ASN A 36 -2.45 14.14 -3.27
C ASN A 36 -2.03 15.46 -3.93
N ALA A 37 -0.72 15.74 -4.06
CA ALA A 37 -0.22 16.95 -4.71
C ALA A 37 -0.66 17.07 -6.17
N THR A 38 -0.61 15.98 -6.95
CA THR A 38 -1.10 15.95 -8.34
C THR A 38 -2.61 16.22 -8.40
N CYS A 39 -3.40 15.64 -7.49
CA CYS A 39 -4.85 15.90 -7.41
C CYS A 39 -5.17 17.36 -7.00
N GLU A 40 -4.42 17.94 -6.05
CA GLU A 40 -4.59 19.35 -5.68
C GLU A 40 -4.20 20.31 -6.82
N ALA A 41 -3.20 19.95 -7.62
CA ALA A 41 -2.83 20.72 -8.80
C ALA A 41 -3.99 20.74 -9.82
N LEU A 42 -4.65 19.60 -10.05
CA LEU A 42 -5.85 19.55 -10.90
C LEU A 42 -6.99 20.41 -10.36
N HIS A 43 -7.26 20.35 -9.05
CA HIS A 43 -8.28 21.20 -8.41
C HIS A 43 -7.95 22.70 -8.56
N ARG A 44 -6.70 23.12 -8.29
CA ARG A 44 -6.24 24.50 -8.55
C ARG A 44 -6.36 24.87 -10.01
N GLY A 45 -6.13 23.91 -10.89
CA GLY A 45 -6.33 24.03 -12.33
C GLY A 45 -7.78 24.18 -12.74
N GLY A 46 -8.77 23.95 -11.86
CA GLY A 46 -10.20 24.04 -12.16
C GLY A 46 -10.81 22.77 -12.77
N PHE A 47 -10.19 21.62 -12.55
CA PHE A 47 -10.73 20.31 -12.94
C PHE A 47 -11.51 19.68 -11.77
N ALA A 48 -12.59 18.98 -12.09
CA ALA A 48 -13.11 17.96 -11.19
C ALA A 48 -12.25 16.70 -11.29
N VAL A 49 -12.06 16.02 -10.16
CA VAL A 49 -11.26 14.80 -10.10
C VAL A 49 -12.13 13.64 -9.64
N ASP A 50 -12.18 12.61 -10.49
CA ASP A 50 -12.72 11.31 -10.14
C ASP A 50 -11.55 10.38 -9.78
N LEU A 51 -11.65 9.64 -8.68
CA LEU A 51 -10.58 8.77 -8.19
C LEU A 51 -10.98 7.30 -8.29
N ALA A 52 -10.14 6.51 -8.96
CA ALA A 52 -10.23 5.05 -9.00
C ALA A 52 -9.06 4.42 -8.26
N TYR A 53 -9.33 3.86 -7.08
CA TYR A 53 -8.33 3.16 -6.27
C TYR A 53 -8.37 1.66 -6.54
N ILE A 54 -7.36 1.18 -7.27
CA ILE A 54 -7.06 -0.25 -7.45
C ILE A 54 -6.41 -0.76 -6.16
N GLN A 55 -7.04 -1.73 -5.49
CA GLN A 55 -6.61 -2.23 -4.18
C GLN A 55 -5.35 -3.13 -4.24
N HIS A 56 -4.28 -2.66 -4.86
CA HIS A 56 -2.98 -3.34 -4.91
C HIS A 56 -2.25 -3.27 -3.59
N GLU A 57 -2.05 -2.06 -3.05
CA GLU A 57 -1.30 -1.88 -1.81
C GLU A 57 -1.96 -2.62 -0.64
N ASP A 58 -3.29 -2.67 -0.64
CA ASP A 58 -4.10 -3.50 0.24
C ASP A 58 -3.64 -4.97 0.32
N GLN A 59 -3.25 -5.59 -0.80
CA GLN A 59 -2.74 -6.97 -0.81
C GLN A 59 -1.37 -7.09 -0.13
N ILE A 60 -0.57 -6.03 -0.14
CA ILE A 60 0.77 -6.03 0.47
C ILE A 60 0.64 -6.01 1.98
N TYR A 61 -0.16 -5.08 2.53
CA TYR A 61 -0.41 -4.99 3.98
C TYR A 61 -0.98 -6.32 4.53
N ARG A 62 -1.93 -6.93 3.82
CA ARG A 62 -2.58 -8.16 4.27
C ARG A 62 -1.64 -9.36 4.34
N ARG A 63 -0.66 -9.49 3.45
CA ARG A 63 0.37 -10.55 3.54
C ARG A 63 1.14 -10.53 4.86
N PHE A 64 1.31 -9.34 5.42
CA PHE A 64 1.96 -9.15 6.71
C PHE A 64 0.97 -9.13 7.89
N GLY A 65 -0.29 -9.51 7.68
CA GLY A 65 -1.32 -9.54 8.71
C GLY A 65 -1.75 -8.16 9.18
N GLN A 66 -1.63 -7.15 8.32
CA GLN A 66 -1.98 -5.76 8.60
C GLN A 66 -3.18 -5.33 7.76
N HIS A 67 -3.98 -4.41 8.31
CA HIS A 67 -4.99 -3.73 7.51
C HIS A 67 -4.36 -2.55 6.78
N PRO A 68 -4.72 -2.33 5.51
CA PRO A 68 -4.25 -1.15 4.81
C PRO A 68 -4.76 0.11 5.51
N PRO A 69 -3.91 1.10 5.80
CA PRO A 69 -4.34 2.36 6.36
C PRO A 69 -5.02 3.15 5.25
N THR A 70 -6.32 2.95 5.05
CA THR A 70 -7.13 3.64 4.04
C THR A 70 -8.25 4.41 4.71
N ASP A 71 -8.29 5.72 4.51
CA ASP A 71 -9.37 6.58 5.00
C ASP A 71 -10.38 6.87 3.87
N ILE A 72 -11.36 5.98 3.71
CA ILE A 72 -12.37 6.08 2.64
C ILE A 72 -13.25 7.32 2.82
N SER A 73 -13.58 7.69 4.06
CA SER A 73 -14.39 8.88 4.32
C SER A 73 -13.68 10.15 3.85
N ALA A 74 -12.38 10.28 4.14
CA ALA A 74 -11.58 11.41 3.67
C ALA A 74 -11.49 11.43 2.14
N ILE A 75 -11.29 10.28 1.50
CA ILE A 75 -11.26 10.16 0.04
C ILE A 75 -12.58 10.63 -0.57
N VAL A 76 -13.72 10.07 -0.17
CA VAL A 76 -15.04 10.42 -0.73
C VAL A 76 -15.38 11.89 -0.49
N SER A 77 -14.91 12.50 0.60
CA SER A 77 -15.11 13.93 0.84
C SER A 77 -14.31 14.85 -0.09
N LYS A 78 -13.23 14.34 -0.71
CA LYS A 78 -12.26 15.12 -1.48
C LYS A 78 -12.51 15.07 -2.99
N PHE A 79 -13.03 13.96 -3.50
CA PHE A 79 -13.16 13.71 -4.94
C PHE A 79 -14.62 13.77 -5.41
N GLN A 80 -14.84 14.13 -6.67
CA GLN A 80 -16.20 14.22 -7.25
C GLN A 80 -16.87 12.84 -7.28
N ARG A 81 -16.15 11.81 -7.75
CA ARG A 81 -16.55 10.40 -7.68
C ARG A 81 -15.37 9.59 -7.17
N THR A 82 -15.66 8.52 -6.41
CA THR A 82 -14.65 7.60 -5.89
C THR A 82 -15.06 6.17 -6.19
N PHE A 83 -14.11 5.38 -6.68
CA PHE A 83 -14.30 3.98 -7.04
C PHE A 83 -13.26 3.13 -6.34
N LEU A 84 -13.68 2.03 -5.72
CA LEU A 84 -12.78 0.99 -5.22
C LEU A 84 -12.82 -0.21 -6.15
N ILE A 85 -11.65 -0.63 -6.61
CA ILE A 85 -11.52 -1.75 -7.54
C ILE A 85 -10.79 -2.86 -6.77
N PRO A 86 -11.51 -3.89 -6.29
CA PRO A 86 -10.87 -5.05 -5.68
C PRO A 86 -10.05 -5.78 -6.73
N VAL A 87 -8.95 -6.39 -6.27
CA VAL A 87 -8.08 -7.20 -7.13
C VAL A 87 -8.06 -8.61 -6.57
N GLU A 88 -8.44 -9.57 -7.39
CA GLU A 88 -8.50 -10.99 -7.03
C GLU A 88 -7.13 -11.64 -7.10
N LYS A 89 -6.36 -11.32 -8.15
CA LYS A 89 -5.05 -11.94 -8.39
C LYS A 89 -3.98 -11.40 -7.46
N LEU A 90 -3.27 -12.32 -6.81
CA LEU A 90 -2.15 -12.00 -5.93
C LEU A 90 -0.94 -11.46 -6.72
N ILE A 91 -0.49 -10.23 -6.42
CA ILE A 91 0.68 -9.64 -7.11
C ILE A 91 1.99 -10.32 -6.69
N SER A 92 2.88 -10.70 -7.61
CA SER A 92 4.18 -11.24 -7.18
C SER A 92 5.12 -10.11 -6.74
N LEU A 93 5.74 -10.25 -5.56
CA LEU A 93 6.75 -9.30 -5.05
C LEU A 93 8.17 -9.63 -5.51
N LYS A 94 8.38 -10.83 -6.08
CA LYS A 94 9.67 -11.25 -6.64
C LYS A 94 9.51 -11.84 -8.04
N THR A 95 10.58 -11.82 -8.82
CA THR A 95 10.64 -12.38 -10.17
C THR A 95 11.98 -13.06 -10.39
N TRP A 96 11.98 -14.16 -11.14
CA TRP A 96 13.19 -14.90 -11.50
C TRP A 96 13.76 -14.48 -12.87
N CYS A 97 13.13 -13.51 -13.53
CA CYS A 97 13.37 -13.20 -14.95
C CYS A 97 14.17 -11.89 -15.19
N GLY A 98 14.99 -11.44 -14.24
CA GLY A 98 15.77 -10.18 -14.37
C GLY A 98 14.91 -8.89 -14.37
N GLY A 99 13.58 -9.03 -14.27
CA GLY A 99 12.58 -7.97 -14.28
C GLY A 99 11.17 -8.56 -14.30
N PHE A 100 10.17 -7.76 -13.93
CA PHE A 100 8.77 -8.11 -14.19
C PHE A 100 8.42 -7.68 -15.61
N PRO A 101 7.68 -8.50 -16.38
CA PRO A 101 6.98 -8.01 -17.58
C PRO A 101 6.12 -6.79 -17.23
N ILE A 102 6.07 -5.79 -18.11
CA ILE A 102 5.45 -4.49 -17.83
C ILE A 102 4.02 -4.58 -17.27
N ASP A 103 3.23 -5.54 -17.76
CA ASP A 103 1.82 -5.69 -17.42
C ASP A 103 1.55 -6.60 -16.21
N SER A 104 2.60 -7.13 -15.57
CA SER A 104 2.47 -8.10 -14.48
C SER A 104 1.73 -7.56 -13.26
N TRP A 105 1.77 -6.24 -13.06
CA TRP A 105 1.08 -5.52 -11.99
C TRP A 105 -0.06 -4.66 -12.55
N CYS A 106 -0.60 -4.95 -13.74
CA CYS A 106 -1.86 -4.37 -14.20
C CYS A 106 -2.96 -5.44 -14.19
N PRO A 107 -3.91 -5.42 -13.24
CA PRO A 107 -4.95 -6.42 -13.14
C PRO A 107 -6.01 -6.23 -14.24
N ASP A 108 -6.72 -7.29 -14.61
CA ASP A 108 -7.78 -7.24 -15.63
C ASP A 108 -8.99 -6.41 -15.13
N GLU A 109 -9.15 -6.34 -13.81
CA GLU A 109 -10.12 -5.49 -13.12
C GLU A 109 -9.88 -4.00 -13.41
N ALA A 110 -8.63 -3.56 -13.57
CA ALA A 110 -8.32 -2.18 -13.95
C ALA A 110 -8.75 -1.86 -15.39
N ILE A 111 -8.54 -2.80 -16.32
CA ILE A 111 -8.98 -2.67 -17.72
C ILE A 111 -10.50 -2.60 -17.80
N SER A 112 -11.16 -3.51 -17.10
CA SER A 112 -12.62 -3.63 -17.09
C SER A 112 -13.26 -2.39 -16.47
N PHE A 113 -12.67 -1.88 -15.38
CA PHE A 113 -13.08 -0.61 -14.78
C PHE A 113 -12.94 0.56 -15.75
N VAL A 114 -11.78 0.72 -16.41
CA VAL A 114 -11.56 1.83 -17.36
C VAL A 114 -12.57 1.79 -18.52
N SER A 115 -12.82 0.60 -19.06
CA SER A 115 -13.81 0.40 -20.12
C SER A 115 -15.23 0.78 -19.68
N TRP A 116 -15.64 0.29 -18.50
CA TRP A 116 -16.94 0.63 -17.90
C TRP A 116 -17.06 2.13 -17.58
N TYR A 117 -16.01 2.72 -17.03
CA TYR A 117 -16.00 4.12 -16.60
C TYR A 117 -16.21 5.06 -17.78
N PHE A 118 -15.48 4.87 -18.89
CA PHE A 118 -15.64 5.74 -20.06
C PHE A 118 -16.94 5.52 -20.82
N ALA A 119 -17.53 4.33 -20.74
CA ALA A 119 -18.90 4.09 -21.23
C ALA A 119 -19.94 4.85 -20.38
N THR A 120 -19.72 4.95 -19.07
CA THR A 120 -20.63 5.59 -18.11
C THR A 120 -20.46 7.10 -18.03
N TYR A 121 -19.22 7.59 -18.16
CA TYR A 121 -18.81 8.98 -17.98
C TYR A 121 -18.03 9.52 -19.19
N PRO A 122 -18.67 9.56 -20.37
CA PRO A 122 -18.03 9.98 -21.62
C PRO A 122 -17.60 11.46 -21.59
N GLU A 123 -18.05 12.24 -20.60
CA GLU A 123 -17.64 13.63 -20.42
C GLU A 123 -16.22 13.82 -19.85
N THR A 124 -15.55 12.74 -19.44
CA THR A 124 -14.18 12.78 -18.90
C THR A 124 -13.19 13.17 -19.98
N CYS A 125 -12.34 14.19 -19.74
CA CYS A 125 -11.44 14.73 -20.76
C CYS A 125 -10.02 14.14 -20.73
N ALA A 126 -9.59 13.62 -19.59
CA ALA A 126 -8.28 13.00 -19.43
C ALA A 126 -8.30 11.89 -18.38
N ILE A 127 -7.32 10.99 -18.47
CA ILE A 127 -7.01 9.98 -17.48
C ILE A 127 -5.55 10.09 -17.07
N ILE A 128 -5.29 10.07 -15.77
CA ILE A 128 -3.96 9.94 -15.19
C ILE A 128 -3.84 8.56 -14.55
N VAL A 129 -2.88 7.78 -15.00
CA VAL A 129 -2.51 6.50 -14.40
C VAL A 129 -1.24 6.67 -13.58
N ASN A 130 -1.30 6.31 -12.30
CA ASN A 130 -0.14 6.33 -11.43
C ASN A 130 0.67 5.03 -11.60
N TYR A 131 1.97 5.19 -11.85
CA TYR A 131 2.93 4.16 -12.19
C TYR A 131 2.75 3.51 -13.56
N VAL A 132 3.87 3.31 -14.25
CA VAL A 132 3.91 2.71 -15.59
C VAL A 132 3.37 1.27 -15.64
N PHE A 133 3.45 0.52 -14.54
CA PHE A 133 2.98 -0.87 -14.50
C PHE A 133 1.44 -1.01 -14.57
N LEU A 134 0.67 0.08 -14.41
CA LEU A 134 -0.77 0.10 -14.66
C LEU A 134 -1.13 0.53 -16.09
N SER A 135 -0.13 0.87 -16.92
CA SER A 135 -0.35 1.52 -18.22
C SER A 135 -1.20 0.72 -19.21
N ARG A 136 -1.30 -0.62 -19.07
CA ARG A 136 -2.12 -1.46 -19.97
C ARG A 136 -3.59 -1.01 -20.02
N CYS A 137 -4.14 -0.47 -18.93
CA CYS A 137 -5.51 0.04 -18.93
C CYS A 137 -5.72 1.23 -19.90
N LEU A 138 -4.65 1.95 -20.29
CA LEU A 138 -4.71 3.07 -21.23
C LEU A 138 -5.06 2.66 -22.67
N GLU A 139 -4.84 1.38 -23.03
CA GLU A 139 -5.19 0.84 -24.35
C GLU A 139 -6.72 0.81 -24.57
N PHE A 140 -7.50 0.88 -23.49
CA PHE A 140 -8.97 0.83 -23.50
C PHE A 140 -9.62 2.21 -23.35
N VAL A 141 -8.80 3.26 -23.32
CA VAL A 141 -9.27 4.65 -23.24
C VAL A 141 -9.74 5.11 -24.63
N PRO A 142 -10.94 5.70 -24.77
CA PRO A 142 -11.45 6.18 -26.05
C PRO A 142 -10.54 7.22 -26.72
N ALA A 143 -10.64 7.34 -28.05
CA ALA A 143 -10.00 8.42 -28.79
C ALA A 143 -10.52 9.80 -28.32
N GLY A 144 -9.62 10.79 -28.24
CA GLY A 144 -9.95 12.15 -27.81
C GLY A 144 -9.85 12.40 -26.30
N VAL A 145 -9.69 11.36 -25.48
CA VAL A 145 -9.32 11.48 -24.07
C VAL A 145 -7.80 11.49 -23.97
N GLN A 146 -7.23 12.47 -23.27
CA GLN A 146 -5.78 12.54 -23.06
C GLN A 146 -5.33 11.45 -22.07
N ARG A 147 -4.34 10.65 -22.45
CA ARG A 147 -3.72 9.61 -21.62
C ARG A 147 -2.46 10.14 -20.98
N ILE A 148 -2.41 10.15 -19.66
CA ILE A 148 -1.29 10.68 -18.89
C ILE A 148 -0.78 9.58 -17.94
N ILE A 149 0.54 9.42 -17.86
CA ILE A 149 1.18 8.59 -16.83
C ILE A 149 1.91 9.50 -15.85
N ASP A 150 1.60 9.41 -14.56
CA ASP A 150 2.47 9.91 -13.49
C ASP A 150 3.42 8.78 -13.09
N THR A 151 4.72 8.93 -13.39
CA THR A 151 5.65 7.78 -13.33
C THR A 151 5.98 7.36 -11.91
N HIS A 152 6.00 8.31 -10.97
CA HIS A 152 6.51 8.20 -9.58
C HIS A 152 7.98 7.82 -9.43
N ASP A 153 8.46 6.87 -10.23
CA ASP A 153 9.83 6.37 -10.26
C ASP A 153 10.18 5.93 -11.69
N ARG A 154 11.48 5.83 -11.97
CA ARG A 154 12.02 4.98 -13.04
C ARG A 154 12.17 3.53 -12.58
N PHE A 155 11.60 2.60 -13.33
CA PHE A 155 11.62 1.16 -13.04
C PHE A 155 12.64 0.36 -13.85
N SER A 156 13.11 0.89 -14.97
CA SER A 156 14.11 0.21 -15.80
C SER A 156 15.42 -0.01 -15.05
N ASP A 157 15.82 -1.28 -15.01
CA ASP A 157 17.12 -1.75 -14.51
C ASP A 157 17.36 -1.40 -13.05
N ARG A 158 16.29 -1.17 -12.27
CA ARG A 158 16.39 -0.81 -10.83
C ARG A 158 17.18 -1.85 -10.04
N HIS A 159 17.11 -3.13 -10.43
CA HIS A 159 17.88 -4.21 -9.82
C HIS A 159 19.40 -4.00 -9.89
N LEU A 160 19.92 -3.29 -10.91
CA LEU A 160 21.36 -3.00 -11.03
C LEU A 160 21.87 -2.14 -9.87
N GLN A 161 21.02 -1.29 -9.28
CA GLN A 161 21.38 -0.47 -8.12
C GLN A 161 21.58 -1.31 -6.86
N TYR A 162 20.98 -2.50 -6.79
CA TYR A 162 21.05 -3.42 -5.65
C TYR A 162 22.18 -4.45 -5.80
N LEU A 163 22.70 -4.67 -7.02
CA LEU A 163 23.76 -5.65 -7.30
C LEU A 163 25.04 -5.47 -6.46
N PRO A 164 25.60 -4.26 -6.28
CA PRO A 164 26.79 -4.05 -5.44
C PRO A 164 26.61 -4.52 -3.99
N PHE A 165 25.36 -4.66 -3.56
CA PHE A 165 24.96 -5.00 -2.19
C PHE A 165 24.39 -6.43 -2.07
N ARG A 166 24.45 -7.24 -3.13
CA ARG A 166 23.91 -8.61 -3.18
C ARG A 166 22.47 -8.71 -2.68
N SER A 167 21.66 -7.70 -3.02
CA SER A 167 20.25 -7.57 -2.63
C SER A 167 19.36 -7.52 -3.87
N GLU A 168 18.05 -7.74 -3.69
CA GLU A 168 17.04 -7.63 -4.75
C GLU A 168 16.04 -6.53 -4.41
N PRO A 169 15.47 -5.83 -5.41
CA PRO A 169 14.38 -4.89 -5.15
C PRO A 169 13.16 -5.59 -4.54
N ASN A 170 12.58 -4.98 -3.51
CA ASN A 170 11.34 -5.45 -2.85
C ASN A 170 10.06 -4.84 -3.44
N PHE A 171 10.17 -4.18 -4.61
CA PHE A 171 9.07 -3.52 -5.30
C PHE A 171 9.17 -3.76 -6.82
N PHE A 172 8.20 -3.31 -7.61
CA PHE A 172 8.21 -3.46 -9.06
C PHE A 172 9.52 -2.94 -9.67
N TYR A 173 10.04 -3.67 -10.64
CA TYR A 173 11.15 -3.27 -11.50
C TYR A 173 11.02 -4.03 -12.82
N THR A 174 11.53 -3.45 -13.89
CA THR A 174 11.42 -4.04 -15.22
C THR A 174 12.65 -3.72 -16.04
N ASP A 175 12.72 -4.23 -17.27
CA ASP A 175 13.76 -3.89 -18.22
C ASP A 175 13.39 -2.64 -19.04
N LYS A 176 14.39 -2.05 -19.69
CA LYS A 176 14.23 -0.84 -20.51
C LYS A 176 13.18 -0.96 -21.62
N VAL A 177 13.07 -2.11 -22.28
CA VAL A 177 12.14 -2.31 -23.39
C VAL A 177 10.71 -2.38 -22.85
N SER A 178 10.51 -3.08 -21.75
CA SER A 178 9.23 -3.18 -21.04
C SER A 178 8.75 -1.82 -20.53
N GLU A 179 9.59 -1.03 -19.86
CA GLU A 179 9.20 0.33 -19.42
C GLU A 179 8.89 1.25 -20.60
N THR A 180 9.69 1.20 -21.67
CA THR A 180 9.43 1.97 -22.91
C THR A 180 8.06 1.62 -23.49
N THR A 181 7.72 0.33 -23.54
CA THR A 181 6.43 -0.16 -24.03
C THR A 181 5.27 0.39 -23.20
N GLY A 182 5.38 0.36 -21.87
CA GLY A 182 4.36 0.90 -20.98
C GLY A 182 4.19 2.42 -21.10
N LEU A 183 5.31 3.17 -21.15
CA LEU A 183 5.28 4.63 -21.30
C LEU A 183 4.71 5.08 -22.65
N ALA A 184 4.94 4.31 -23.72
CA ALA A 184 4.45 4.62 -25.06
C ALA A 184 2.91 4.55 -25.21
N ARG A 185 2.20 4.02 -24.21
CA ARG A 185 0.73 4.00 -24.16
C ARG A 185 0.11 5.36 -23.78
N ALA A 186 0.92 6.32 -23.35
CA ALA A 186 0.47 7.64 -22.93
C ALA A 186 0.74 8.71 -23.99
N ASP A 187 -0.09 9.75 -24.00
CA ASP A 187 0.15 10.98 -24.76
C ASP A 187 1.13 11.89 -24.01
N THR A 188 1.09 11.83 -22.66
CA THR A 188 1.95 12.63 -21.77
C THR A 188 2.53 11.77 -20.65
N VAL A 189 3.83 11.93 -20.37
CA VAL A 189 4.53 11.27 -19.27
C VAL A 189 5.01 12.32 -18.29
N LEU A 190 4.59 12.23 -17.04
CA LEU A 190 5.00 13.14 -15.96
C LEU A 190 6.15 12.52 -15.17
N ALA A 191 7.29 13.19 -15.21
CA ALA A 191 8.46 12.88 -14.39
C ALA A 191 8.53 13.81 -13.17
N ILE A 192 9.13 13.34 -12.08
CA ILE A 192 9.31 14.14 -10.86
C ILE A 192 10.64 14.90 -10.90
N GLN A 193 11.72 14.24 -11.35
CA GLN A 193 13.05 14.81 -11.44
C GLN A 193 13.45 15.12 -12.88
N LEU A 194 14.31 16.13 -13.07
CA LEU A 194 14.81 16.52 -14.39
C LEU A 194 15.57 15.38 -15.06
N GLN A 195 16.40 14.64 -14.30
CA GLN A 195 17.15 13.51 -14.82
C GLN A 195 16.23 12.37 -15.31
N GLU A 196 15.10 12.15 -14.63
CA GLU A 196 14.08 11.19 -15.06
C GLU A 196 13.37 11.67 -16.33
N ALA A 197 13.00 12.95 -16.39
CA ALA A 197 12.38 13.54 -17.57
C ALA A 197 13.29 13.38 -18.80
N ASP A 198 14.58 13.70 -18.67
CA ASP A 198 15.54 13.57 -19.75
C ASP A 198 15.75 12.10 -20.14
N TYR A 199 15.77 11.18 -19.17
CA TYR A 199 15.81 9.75 -19.44
C TYR A 199 14.58 9.29 -20.25
N PHE A 200 13.37 9.62 -19.81
CA PHE A 200 12.14 9.20 -20.50
C PHE A 200 12.00 9.80 -21.90
N LYS A 201 12.48 11.04 -22.14
CA LYS A 201 12.56 11.62 -23.50
C LYS A 201 13.40 10.80 -24.46
N THR A 202 14.37 10.02 -23.95
CA THR A 202 15.16 9.10 -24.78
C THR A 202 14.43 7.79 -25.12
N LEU A 203 13.35 7.47 -24.39
CA LEU A 203 12.60 6.23 -24.54
C LEU A 203 11.39 6.38 -25.46
N VAL A 204 10.65 7.48 -25.31
CA VAL A 204 9.33 7.65 -25.94
C VAL A 204 9.20 8.95 -26.71
N ALA A 205 8.32 8.93 -27.72
CA ALA A 205 7.92 10.13 -28.47
C ALA A 205 6.79 10.92 -27.79
N ALA A 206 6.20 10.38 -26.72
CA ALA A 206 5.17 11.05 -25.92
C ALA A 206 5.70 12.37 -25.33
N ASP A 207 4.80 13.29 -24.99
CA ASP A 207 5.18 14.56 -24.36
C ASP A 207 5.65 14.32 -22.92
N VAL A 208 6.97 14.34 -22.69
CA VAL A 208 7.54 14.16 -21.35
C VAL A 208 7.64 15.51 -20.66
N ARG A 209 6.89 15.67 -19.57
CA ARG A 209 6.84 16.89 -18.75
C ARG A 209 7.42 16.65 -17.37
N LEU A 210 8.15 17.65 -16.89
CA LEU A 210 8.57 17.70 -15.51
C LEU A 210 7.40 18.23 -14.67
N LEU A 211 7.11 17.59 -13.55
CA LEU A 211 6.14 18.03 -12.56
C LEU A 211 6.73 17.72 -11.18
N PRO A 212 7.60 18.57 -10.62
CA PRO A 212 8.09 18.39 -9.26
C PRO A 212 7.00 18.81 -8.25
N PRO A 213 6.93 18.21 -7.05
CA PRO A 213 6.00 18.65 -6.02
C PRO A 213 6.29 20.07 -5.57
N ILE A 214 5.26 20.89 -5.34
CA ILE A 214 5.42 22.18 -4.67
C ILE A 214 5.58 21.92 -3.18
N LEU A 215 6.65 22.45 -2.59
CA LEU A 215 6.98 22.30 -1.19
C LEU A 215 6.45 23.48 -0.36
N THR A 216 6.03 23.21 0.87
CA THR A 216 5.57 24.26 1.79
C THR A 216 6.72 25.21 2.11
N GLN A 217 6.45 26.52 2.06
CA GLN A 217 7.44 27.52 2.48
C GLN A 217 7.49 27.62 4.01
N PRO A 218 8.68 27.68 4.62
CA PRO A 218 8.80 27.86 6.06
C PRO A 218 8.34 29.25 6.48
N PHE A 219 7.72 29.33 7.65
CA PHE A 219 7.41 30.61 8.28
C PHE A 219 8.67 31.32 8.81
N PHE A 220 9.66 30.56 9.28
CA PHE A 220 10.92 31.07 9.81
C PHE A 220 12.08 30.19 9.36
N LEU A 221 13.23 30.82 9.11
CA LEU A 221 14.49 30.11 8.87
C LEU A 221 15.22 29.90 10.19
N LYS A 222 15.79 28.71 10.39
CA LYS A 222 16.69 28.42 11.51
C LYS A 222 18.04 29.03 11.23
N SER A 223 18.53 29.90 12.13
CA SER A 223 19.86 30.50 12.03
C SER A 223 20.71 30.13 13.26
N PRO A 224 21.14 28.86 13.39
CA PRO A 224 21.96 28.43 14.51
C PRO A 224 23.33 29.12 14.47
N ARG A 225 23.85 29.53 15.62
CA ARG A 225 25.23 30.05 15.75
C ARG A 225 26.25 28.94 15.96
N TRP A 226 25.80 27.79 16.45
CA TRP A 226 26.55 26.56 16.65
C TRP A 226 25.56 25.39 16.60
N ILE A 227 26.08 24.18 16.41
CA ILE A 227 25.32 22.94 16.35
C ILE A 227 25.49 22.19 17.68
N LYS A 228 24.38 21.81 18.31
CA LYS A 228 24.32 20.83 19.41
C LYS A 228 23.59 19.56 18.99
N SER A 229 22.61 19.70 18.10
CA SER A 229 21.72 18.62 17.69
C SER A 229 21.69 18.47 16.17
N LEU A 230 22.18 17.32 15.69
CA LEU A 230 22.19 16.89 14.30
C LEU A 230 21.04 15.91 14.08
N GLY A 231 20.17 16.15 13.09
CA GLY A 231 19.00 15.31 12.84
C GLY A 231 19.11 14.44 11.59
N PHE A 232 18.61 13.21 11.69
CA PHE A 232 18.24 12.36 10.57
C PHE A 232 16.87 11.73 10.83
N ILE A 233 15.99 11.72 9.84
CA ILE A 233 14.69 11.04 9.90
C ILE A 233 14.50 10.11 8.70
N GLY A 234 13.92 8.93 8.92
CA GLY A 234 13.66 7.98 7.84
C GLY A 234 12.80 6.78 8.20
N HIS A 235 12.29 6.13 7.16
CA HIS A 235 11.66 4.81 7.23
C HIS A 235 12.71 3.69 7.08
N GLY A 236 12.42 2.50 7.59
CA GLY A 236 13.33 1.34 7.66
C GLY A 236 13.60 0.61 6.32
N ASN A 237 13.75 1.34 5.21
CA ASN A 237 14.10 0.74 3.92
C ASN A 237 15.62 0.61 3.71
N ASP A 238 16.03 -0.26 2.79
CA ASP A 238 17.44 -0.60 2.58
C ASP A 238 18.33 0.63 2.30
N PRO A 239 17.95 1.57 1.41
CA PRO A 239 18.76 2.76 1.15
C PRO A 239 18.98 3.65 2.38
N ASN A 240 17.93 3.87 3.18
CA ASN A 240 18.03 4.67 4.39
C ASN A 240 18.89 3.97 5.43
N LEU A 241 18.61 2.69 5.71
CA LEU A 241 19.32 1.88 6.71
C LEU A 241 20.81 1.78 6.40
N PHE A 242 21.15 1.50 5.15
CA PHE A 242 22.55 1.41 4.74
C PHE A 242 23.27 2.75 4.93
N SER A 243 22.65 3.84 4.46
CA SER A 243 23.25 5.18 4.50
C SER A 243 23.42 5.70 5.93
N ILE A 244 22.37 5.63 6.76
CA ILE A 244 22.44 6.12 8.14
C ILE A 244 23.36 5.25 9.00
N SER A 245 23.36 3.94 8.79
CA SER A 245 24.22 3.06 9.58
C SER A 245 25.69 3.36 9.33
N LYS A 246 26.09 3.55 8.06
CA LYS A 246 27.47 3.93 7.72
C LYS A 246 27.85 5.29 8.29
N PHE A 247 26.97 6.28 8.15
CA PHE A 247 27.19 7.62 8.69
C PHE A 247 27.33 7.62 10.22
N ALA A 248 26.42 6.95 10.93
CA ALA A 248 26.42 6.93 12.39
C ALA A 248 27.66 6.25 12.99
N HIS A 249 28.19 5.19 12.35
CA HIS A 249 29.48 4.59 12.74
C HIS A 249 30.63 5.57 12.55
N ALA A 250 30.78 6.18 11.37
CA ALA A 250 31.85 7.14 11.10
C ALA A 250 31.77 8.38 12.01
N TRP A 251 30.56 8.85 12.31
CA TRP A 251 30.32 9.92 13.28
C TRP A 251 30.80 9.52 14.67
N SER A 252 30.35 8.36 15.18
CA SER A 252 30.73 7.83 16.49
C SER A 252 32.24 7.59 16.64
N ASP A 253 32.91 7.17 15.57
CA ASP A 253 34.37 6.96 15.55
C ASP A 253 35.13 8.28 15.71
N SER A 254 34.59 9.36 15.15
CA SER A 254 35.17 10.71 15.20
C SER A 254 34.66 11.57 16.37
N TRP A 255 33.66 11.07 17.11
CA TRP A 255 32.91 11.86 18.09
C TRP A 255 33.68 12.13 19.38
N LYS A 256 33.45 13.33 19.94
CA LYS A 256 33.95 13.81 21.24
C LYS A 256 32.83 14.52 22.00
N GLU A 257 32.95 14.68 23.31
CA GLU A 257 31.90 15.28 24.15
C GLU A 257 31.55 16.72 23.77
N GLU A 258 32.51 17.48 23.22
CA GLU A 258 32.28 18.84 22.72
C GLU A 258 31.55 18.90 21.35
N PHE A 259 31.39 17.76 20.68
CA PHE A 259 30.76 17.68 19.36
C PHE A 259 29.25 17.41 19.46
N PRO A 260 28.47 17.77 18.41
CA PRO A 260 27.03 17.58 18.39
C PRO A 260 26.60 16.13 18.61
N THR A 261 25.38 15.95 19.12
CA THR A 261 24.73 14.62 19.17
C THR A 261 23.90 14.41 17.90
N LEU A 262 24.07 13.24 17.27
CA LEU A 262 23.22 12.76 16.18
C LEU A 262 21.94 12.14 16.74
N PHE A 263 20.79 12.67 16.35
CA PHE A 263 19.46 12.15 16.64
C PHE A 263 18.88 11.48 15.40
N ILE A 264 18.48 10.23 15.55
CA ILE A 264 17.85 9.43 14.49
C ILE A 264 16.39 9.19 14.86
N ALA A 265 15.46 9.58 14.00
CA ALA A 265 14.02 9.45 14.21
C ALA A 265 13.31 8.65 13.10
N GLY A 266 12.12 8.16 13.41
CA GLY A 266 11.24 7.42 12.52
C GLY A 266 11.26 5.91 12.73
N GLU A 267 10.44 5.20 11.96
CA GLU A 267 10.32 3.73 11.99
C GLU A 267 11.67 3.01 11.81
N ILE A 268 12.64 3.67 11.16
CA ILE A 268 13.99 3.15 10.98
C ILE A 268 14.67 2.73 12.30
N CYS A 269 14.30 3.35 13.42
CA CYS A 269 14.84 2.99 14.73
C CYS A 269 14.54 1.54 15.14
N ASN A 270 13.43 0.95 14.67
CA ASN A 270 13.09 -0.46 14.95
C ASN A 270 14.11 -1.43 14.34
N SER A 271 14.74 -1.03 13.24
CA SER A 271 15.83 -1.79 12.60
C SER A 271 17.21 -1.47 13.18
N LEU A 272 17.28 -0.53 14.13
CA LEU A 272 18.48 -0.07 14.81
C LEU A 272 18.42 -0.31 16.33
N GLU A 273 17.57 -1.21 16.83
CA GLU A 273 17.36 -1.39 18.27
C GLU A 273 18.64 -1.73 19.05
N ASN A 274 19.59 -2.43 18.42
CA ASN A 274 20.89 -2.79 19.02
C ASN A 274 22.02 -1.78 18.72
N PHE A 275 21.68 -0.60 18.20
CA PHE A 275 22.62 0.38 17.68
C PHE A 275 23.11 1.31 18.79
N SER A 276 24.04 0.83 19.61
CA SER A 276 24.65 1.59 20.71
C SER A 276 25.97 2.25 20.29
N LEU A 277 25.93 3.52 19.88
CA LEU A 277 27.08 4.29 19.42
C LEU A 277 27.25 5.60 20.20
N ARG A 278 28.50 6.08 20.35
CA ARG A 278 28.79 7.33 21.06
C ARG A 278 28.33 8.52 20.21
N GLY A 279 27.77 9.54 20.85
CA GLY A 279 27.26 10.72 20.14
C GLY A 279 26.05 10.45 19.25
N VAL A 280 25.39 9.30 19.40
CA VAL A 280 24.18 8.92 18.64
C VAL A 280 23.03 8.62 19.60
N ARG A 281 21.83 9.10 19.30
CA ARG A 281 20.60 8.85 20.04
C ARG A 281 19.47 8.45 19.10
N LEU A 282 18.81 7.35 19.40
CA LEU A 282 17.60 6.93 18.70
C LEU A 282 16.39 7.56 19.40
N VAL A 283 15.61 8.34 18.65
CA VAL A 283 14.39 9.00 19.13
C VAL A 283 13.19 8.07 19.03
N GLY A 284 13.17 7.16 18.05
CA GLY A 284 12.04 6.29 17.75
C GLY A 284 11.02 6.96 16.82
N TYR A 285 9.80 6.41 16.80
CA TYR A 285 8.69 6.97 16.04
C TYR A 285 8.28 8.34 16.59
N VAL A 286 7.92 9.27 15.70
CA VAL A 286 7.49 10.63 16.06
C VAL A 286 6.14 10.89 15.44
N ASP A 287 5.13 11.20 16.27
CA ASP A 287 3.75 11.42 15.81
C ASP A 287 3.61 12.68 14.93
N ARG A 288 4.48 13.67 15.14
CA ARG A 288 4.50 14.95 14.42
C ARG A 288 5.92 15.30 14.01
N VAL A 289 6.23 15.16 12.72
CA VAL A 289 7.59 15.39 12.19
C VAL A 289 8.10 16.80 12.48
N GLU A 290 7.21 17.80 12.56
CA GLU A 290 7.56 19.19 12.90
C GLU A 290 8.29 19.27 14.24
N THR A 291 7.81 18.51 15.24
CA THR A 291 8.37 18.52 16.60
C THR A 291 9.80 18.00 16.64
N PHE A 292 10.17 17.11 15.70
CA PHE A 292 11.53 16.64 15.56
C PHE A 292 12.42 17.72 14.92
N TYR A 293 11.99 18.30 13.79
CA TYR A 293 12.76 19.36 13.11
C TYR A 293 12.98 20.59 13.99
N GLU A 294 11.98 21.00 14.78
CA GLU A 294 12.07 22.12 15.72
C GLU A 294 13.19 21.96 16.76
N GLN A 295 13.50 20.73 17.17
CA GLN A 295 14.53 20.41 18.17
C GLN A 295 15.94 20.27 17.60
N MET A 296 16.07 20.21 16.27
CA MET A 296 17.37 20.08 15.62
C MET A 296 17.96 21.47 15.30
N ASP A 297 19.29 21.53 15.20
CA ASP A 297 19.99 22.71 14.68
C ASP A 297 20.28 22.55 13.18
N ILE A 298 20.58 21.32 12.74
CA ILE A 298 20.91 21.00 11.36
C ILE A 298 20.41 19.60 10.99
N ILE A 299 20.09 19.37 9.72
CA ILE A 299 19.71 18.06 9.20
C ILE A 299 20.84 17.52 8.31
N VAL A 300 21.13 16.22 8.44
CA VAL A 300 22.07 15.50 7.58
C VAL A 300 21.34 14.47 6.73
N ALA A 301 21.66 14.46 5.44
CA ALA A 301 21.17 13.47 4.48
C ALA A 301 22.36 12.75 3.83
N PRO A 302 22.97 11.76 4.51
CA PRO A 302 24.21 11.12 4.06
C PRO A 302 23.93 9.97 3.09
N MET A 303 23.10 10.20 2.06
CA MET A 303 22.58 9.14 1.20
C MET A 303 23.67 8.53 0.33
N LEU A 304 23.89 7.23 0.43
CA LEU A 304 24.88 6.50 -0.39
C LEU A 304 24.25 5.75 -1.57
N MET A 305 22.93 5.61 -1.56
CA MET A 305 22.17 4.96 -2.62
C MET A 305 20.70 5.42 -2.60
N GLY A 306 19.96 4.95 -3.60
CA GLY A 306 18.52 5.13 -3.76
C GLY A 306 18.18 6.19 -4.81
N SER A 307 17.10 5.96 -5.54
CA SER A 307 16.56 6.85 -6.57
C SER A 307 15.48 7.81 -6.03
N GLY A 308 15.05 8.75 -6.85
CA GLY A 308 13.92 9.63 -6.56
C GLY A 308 14.25 10.77 -5.59
N LEU A 309 13.30 11.71 -5.48
CA LEU A 309 13.41 12.88 -4.63
C LEU A 309 13.42 12.48 -3.14
N LYS A 310 14.42 12.93 -2.38
CA LYS A 310 14.51 12.59 -0.95
C LYS A 310 13.56 13.46 -0.15
N MET A 311 12.39 12.93 0.20
CA MET A 311 11.38 13.67 0.97
C MET A 311 11.93 14.25 2.29
N LYS A 312 12.85 13.57 2.97
CA LYS A 312 13.51 14.09 4.18
C LYS A 312 14.27 15.42 3.96
N VAL A 313 14.81 15.64 2.75
CA VAL A 313 15.46 16.90 2.35
C VAL A 313 14.39 17.94 2.05
N ALA A 314 13.38 17.56 1.27
CA ALA A 314 12.24 18.44 0.96
C ALA A 314 11.53 18.95 2.23
N GLU A 315 11.25 18.06 3.18
CA GLU A 315 10.63 18.36 4.48
C GLU A 315 11.53 19.28 5.32
N ALA A 316 12.83 18.97 5.43
CA ALA A 316 13.78 19.79 6.17
C ALA A 316 13.88 21.23 5.59
N LEU A 317 13.96 21.36 4.26
CA LEU A 317 13.92 22.66 3.59
C LEU A 317 12.61 23.40 3.88
N SER A 318 11.47 22.70 3.81
CA SER A 318 10.13 23.26 4.10
C SER A 318 9.98 23.73 5.55
N MET A 319 10.77 23.18 6.47
CA MET A 319 10.86 23.60 7.88
C MET A 319 11.92 24.70 8.12
N GLY A 320 12.57 25.19 7.07
CA GLY A 320 13.58 26.25 7.17
C GLY A 320 14.88 25.80 7.83
N MET A 321 15.17 24.50 7.82
CA MET A 321 16.37 23.92 8.41
C MET A 321 17.58 24.12 7.50
N PRO A 322 18.79 24.36 8.04
CA PRO A 322 20.02 24.11 7.30
C PRO A 322 20.17 22.60 7.07
N VAL A 323 20.51 22.21 5.83
CA VAL A 323 20.61 20.80 5.42
C VAL A 323 21.93 20.56 4.71
N ILE A 324 22.69 19.58 5.19
CA ILE A 324 23.85 19.08 4.44
C ILE A 324 23.58 17.67 3.94
N GLY A 325 24.28 17.26 2.90
CA GLY A 325 24.12 15.90 2.41
C GLY A 325 24.94 15.59 1.19
N THR A 326 24.92 14.32 0.82
CA THR A 326 25.60 13.87 -0.37
C THR A 326 24.91 14.40 -1.62
N ARG A 327 25.63 14.42 -2.75
CA ARG A 327 25.03 14.73 -4.05
C ARG A 327 23.80 13.87 -4.36
N ILE A 328 23.81 12.59 -3.96
CA ILE A 328 22.68 11.65 -4.12
C ILE A 328 21.45 12.12 -3.32
N ALA A 329 21.65 12.73 -2.14
CA ALA A 329 20.55 13.23 -1.33
C ALA A 329 19.81 14.40 -1.98
N PHE A 330 20.52 15.20 -2.77
CA PHE A 330 19.99 16.38 -3.45
C PHE A 330 19.63 16.13 -4.92
N GLU A 331 19.55 14.89 -5.38
CA GLU A 331 19.01 14.58 -6.70
C GLU A 331 17.59 15.14 -6.85
N GLY A 332 17.33 15.82 -7.96
CA GLY A 332 16.09 16.57 -8.20
C GLY A 332 16.11 18.03 -7.70
N PHE A 333 17.15 18.47 -6.99
CA PHE A 333 17.33 19.85 -6.55
C PHE A 333 18.45 20.54 -7.35
N ALA A 334 18.24 21.79 -7.77
CA ALA A 334 19.25 22.58 -8.48
C ALA A 334 20.23 23.24 -7.48
N THR A 335 21.17 22.45 -6.95
CA THR A 335 22.12 22.88 -5.91
C THR A 335 23.22 23.80 -6.46
N ARG A 336 23.71 24.71 -5.63
CA ARG A 336 24.81 25.65 -5.95
C ARG A 336 25.94 25.66 -4.93
N THR A 337 25.69 25.14 -3.74
CA THR A 337 26.66 25.08 -2.65
C THR A 337 27.31 23.69 -2.52
N HIS A 338 28.56 23.67 -2.04
CA HIS A 338 29.31 22.46 -1.78
C HIS A 338 28.67 21.59 -0.67
N PHE A 339 27.96 22.20 0.28
CA PHE A 339 27.23 21.51 1.36
C PHE A 339 26.20 20.50 0.86
N HIS A 340 25.73 20.65 -0.38
CA HIS A 340 24.72 19.80 -1.02
C HIS A 340 25.32 18.84 -2.06
N GLN A 341 26.66 18.80 -2.19
CA GLN A 341 27.37 18.05 -3.23
C GLN A 341 28.40 17.08 -2.65
N LEU A 342 28.25 16.72 -1.37
CA LEU A 342 29.23 15.88 -0.67
C LEU A 342 29.31 14.49 -1.32
N THR A 343 30.49 13.88 -1.33
CA THR A 343 30.70 12.64 -2.10
C THR A 343 30.41 11.37 -1.32
N GLY A 344 30.33 11.43 0.02
CA GLY A 344 30.15 10.27 0.86
C GLY A 344 30.10 10.60 2.35
N VAL A 345 30.15 9.56 3.18
CA VAL A 345 30.02 9.67 4.63
C VAL A 345 31.16 10.47 5.25
N GLU A 346 32.39 10.19 4.85
CA GLU A 346 33.60 10.83 5.38
C GLU A 346 33.58 12.34 5.12
N ASP A 347 33.09 12.74 3.95
CA ASP A 347 32.94 14.13 3.52
C ASP A 347 31.80 14.84 4.29
N CYS A 348 30.71 14.13 4.59
CA CYS A 348 29.68 14.64 5.50
C CYS A 348 30.22 14.87 6.91
N VAL A 349 30.99 13.94 7.47
CA VAL A 349 31.57 14.07 8.81
C VAL A 349 32.57 15.22 8.86
N SER A 350 33.52 15.29 7.93
CA SER A 350 34.54 16.34 7.90
C SER A 350 33.92 17.74 7.75
N THR A 351 32.88 17.87 6.92
CA THR A 351 32.14 19.12 6.72
C THR A 351 31.40 19.53 7.98
N LEU A 352 30.71 18.61 8.67
CA LEU A 352 30.06 18.93 9.95
C LEU A 352 31.06 19.42 10.99
N LEU A 353 32.20 18.74 11.11
CA LEU A 353 33.25 19.10 12.07
C LEU A 353 33.93 20.43 11.73
N SER A 354 33.90 20.88 10.47
CA SER A 354 34.44 22.20 10.10
C SER A 354 33.47 23.35 10.37
N ILE A 355 32.15 23.11 10.35
CA ILE A 355 31.14 24.16 10.49
C ILE A 355 30.39 24.18 11.83
N TYR A 356 30.51 23.16 12.68
CA TYR A 356 29.64 23.01 13.87
C TYR A 356 29.68 24.17 14.86
N ASN A 357 30.74 24.98 14.87
CA ASN A 357 30.85 26.18 15.70
C ASN A 357 31.21 27.43 14.87
N ASN A 358 30.79 27.45 13.59
CA ASN A 358 31.01 28.56 12.67
C ASN A 358 29.67 29.19 12.26
N ALA A 359 29.28 30.26 12.95
CA ALA A 359 28.01 30.95 12.71
C ALA A 359 27.89 31.51 11.29
N GLU A 360 28.99 31.93 10.65
CA GLU A 360 28.97 32.47 9.29
C GLU A 360 28.65 31.38 8.27
N SER A 361 29.32 30.23 8.35
CA SER A 361 29.04 29.08 7.47
C SER A 361 27.63 28.51 7.69
N LEU A 362 27.13 28.51 8.92
CA LEU A 362 25.76 28.05 9.23
C LEU A 362 24.70 29.00 8.66
N ASP A 363 24.94 30.31 8.74
CA ASP A 363 24.07 31.33 8.17
C ASP A 363 24.10 31.31 6.62
N GLU A 364 25.28 31.11 6.02
CA GLU A 364 25.44 30.85 4.59
C GLU A 364 24.62 29.62 4.15
N LEU A 365 24.80 28.48 4.83
CA LEU A 365 24.07 27.25 4.54
C LEU A 365 22.55 27.44 4.63
N THR A 366 22.09 28.14 5.67
CA THR A 366 20.67 28.43 5.86
C THR A 366 20.10 29.25 4.71
N ARG A 367 20.81 30.31 4.27
CA ARG A 367 20.40 31.12 3.12
C ARG A 367 20.38 30.31 1.83
N GLU A 368 21.38 29.45 1.61
CA GLU A 368 21.45 28.58 0.43
C GLU A 368 20.30 27.57 0.40
N CYS A 369 19.90 27.02 1.55
CA CYS A 369 18.72 26.16 1.68
C CYS A 369 17.42 26.91 1.35
N ALA A 370 17.26 28.14 1.85
CA ALA A 370 16.08 28.97 1.58
C ALA A 370 15.99 29.38 0.10
N ASP A 371 17.11 29.81 -0.50
CA ASP A 371 17.18 30.14 -1.93
C ASP A 371 16.90 28.91 -2.80
N LEU A 372 17.46 27.74 -2.44
CA LEU A 372 17.19 26.49 -3.12
C LEU A 372 15.70 26.15 -3.13
N LEU A 373 15.03 26.24 -1.98
CA LEU A 373 13.60 25.98 -1.86
C LEU A 373 12.77 26.97 -2.71
N ASN A 374 13.10 28.26 -2.65
CA ASN A 374 12.39 29.28 -3.42
C ASN A 374 12.52 29.04 -4.94
N ARG A 375 13.74 28.78 -5.43
CA ARG A 375 13.95 28.45 -6.86
C ARG A 375 13.26 27.17 -7.26
N TYR A 376 13.32 26.14 -6.41
CA TYR A 376 12.66 24.87 -6.65
C TYR A 376 11.14 25.04 -6.78
N ASN A 377 10.51 25.76 -5.85
CA ASN A 377 9.07 26.03 -5.88
C ASN A 377 8.65 26.90 -7.07
N THR A 378 9.44 27.92 -7.41
CA THR A 378 9.19 28.77 -8.59
C THR A 378 9.16 27.92 -9.85
N HIS A 379 10.18 27.07 -10.04
CA HIS A 379 10.24 26.17 -11.18
C HIS A 379 9.11 25.13 -11.18
N SER A 380 8.76 24.60 -10.00
CA SER A 380 7.67 23.63 -9.85
C SER A 380 6.31 24.22 -10.23
N LEU A 381 6.06 25.49 -9.87
CA LEU A 381 4.85 26.22 -10.27
C LEU A 381 4.78 26.47 -11.78
N GLU A 382 5.91 26.81 -12.41
CA GLU A 382 5.99 26.96 -13.88
C GLU A 382 5.69 25.63 -14.58
N CYS A 383 6.28 24.54 -14.10
CA CYS A 383 6.03 23.18 -14.57
C CYS A 383 4.55 22.77 -14.41
N GLU A 384 3.96 23.00 -13.24
CA GLU A 384 2.55 22.73 -12.96
C GLU A 384 1.64 23.49 -13.93
N ALA A 385 1.84 24.80 -14.09
CA ALA A 385 1.06 25.62 -15.01
C ALA A 385 1.19 25.15 -16.46
N ALA A 386 2.42 24.83 -16.90
CA ALA A 386 2.69 24.35 -18.24
C ALA A 386 2.06 22.97 -18.52
N TRP A 387 2.00 22.09 -17.53
CA TRP A 387 1.31 20.80 -17.63
C TRP A 387 -0.21 20.97 -17.65
N LEU A 388 -0.79 21.72 -16.70
CA LEU A 388 -2.24 21.94 -16.64
C LEU A 388 -2.79 22.59 -17.91
N ALA A 389 -1.99 23.41 -18.60
CA ALA A 389 -2.35 24.00 -19.89
C ALA A 389 -2.46 22.97 -21.03
N THR A 390 -1.85 21.78 -20.90
CA THR A 390 -1.97 20.70 -21.88
C THR A 390 -3.26 19.92 -21.77
N ILE A 391 -3.93 19.95 -20.60
CA ILE A 391 -5.11 19.14 -20.35
C ILE A 391 -6.33 19.75 -21.02
N PRO A 392 -7.05 19.01 -21.89
CA PRO A 392 -8.24 19.50 -22.57
C PRO A 392 -9.31 19.99 -21.58
N ARG A 393 -9.91 21.15 -21.88
CA ARG A 393 -10.94 21.79 -21.02
C ARG A 393 -12.38 21.41 -21.36
N ARG A 394 -12.60 20.63 -22.40
CA ARG A 394 -13.92 20.13 -22.81
C ARG A 394 -13.78 18.71 -23.33
N SER A 395 -14.73 17.86 -22.98
CA SER A 395 -14.98 16.61 -23.70
C SER A 395 -16.03 16.86 -24.79
N GLY A 396 -16.05 15.99 -25.80
CA GLY A 396 -17.04 16.07 -26.88
C GLY A 396 -18.46 15.62 -26.49
N ALA A 397 -18.70 15.17 -25.25
CA ALA A 397 -19.93 14.52 -24.81
C ALA A 397 -20.57 15.22 -23.61
N ARG A 398 -21.91 15.14 -23.51
CA ARG A 398 -22.67 15.70 -22.38
C ARG A 398 -22.67 14.74 -21.17
N PRO A 399 -22.75 15.26 -19.94
CA PRO A 399 -22.81 14.44 -18.73
C PRO A 399 -24.02 13.50 -18.74
N ALA A 400 -23.80 12.23 -18.39
CA ALA A 400 -24.88 11.28 -18.14
C ALA A 400 -25.59 11.58 -16.80
N PRO A 401 -26.88 11.24 -16.65
CA PRO A 401 -27.60 11.40 -15.38
C PRO A 401 -26.94 10.55 -14.27
N ARG A 402 -26.93 11.10 -13.05
CA ARG A 402 -26.35 10.46 -11.87
C ARG A 402 -27.08 9.14 -11.58
N ILE A 403 -26.33 8.04 -11.54
CA ILE A 403 -26.85 6.76 -11.02
C ILE A 403 -27.06 6.96 -9.51
N SER A 404 -28.31 6.80 -9.07
CA SER A 404 -28.63 6.77 -7.64
C SER A 404 -28.12 5.45 -7.06
N ASN A 405 -27.16 5.51 -6.14
CA ASN A 405 -26.81 4.33 -5.36
C ASN A 405 -28.00 3.97 -4.47
N GLU A 406 -28.55 2.77 -4.65
CA GLU A 406 -29.50 2.22 -3.70
C GLU A 406 -28.80 2.08 -2.34
N LYS A 407 -29.41 2.61 -1.29
CA LYS A 407 -28.94 2.37 0.07
C LYS A 407 -29.06 0.88 0.34
N THR A 408 -27.92 0.21 0.50
CA THR A 408 -27.92 -1.17 0.96
C THR A 408 -28.24 -1.17 2.44
N GLU A 409 -29.33 -1.84 2.84
CA GLU A 409 -29.70 -1.99 4.25
C GLU A 409 -28.62 -2.77 5.03
N ASN A 410 -28.43 -2.42 6.30
CA ASN A 410 -27.52 -3.16 7.18
C ASN A 410 -28.08 -4.57 7.41
N GLU A 411 -27.35 -5.57 6.95
CA GLU A 411 -27.71 -6.99 7.11
C GLU A 411 -27.15 -7.52 8.44
N ALA A 412 -27.90 -8.40 9.11
CA ALA A 412 -27.43 -9.08 10.31
C ALA A 412 -27.76 -10.57 10.24
N ILE A 413 -26.83 -11.41 10.71
CA ILE A 413 -26.94 -12.87 10.66
C ILE A 413 -26.60 -13.43 12.05
N VAL A 414 -27.43 -14.35 12.53
CA VAL A 414 -27.17 -15.06 13.79
C VAL A 414 -26.52 -16.41 13.51
N CYS A 415 -25.33 -16.62 14.06
CA CYS A 415 -24.56 -17.86 13.96
C CYS A 415 -24.36 -18.44 15.37
N GLY A 416 -25.31 -19.26 15.83
CA GLY A 416 -25.29 -19.80 17.19
C GLY A 416 -25.39 -18.70 18.25
N SER A 417 -24.33 -18.51 19.03
CA SER A 417 -24.23 -17.45 20.06
C SER A 417 -23.64 -16.13 19.55
N VAL A 418 -23.30 -16.06 18.27
CA VAL A 418 -22.63 -14.91 17.62
C VAL A 418 -23.61 -14.17 16.72
N LEU A 419 -23.58 -12.84 16.77
CA LEU A 419 -24.20 -11.97 15.78
C LEU A 419 -23.13 -11.45 14.82
N LEU A 420 -23.33 -11.71 13.53
CA LEU A 420 -22.61 -11.08 12.44
C LEU A 420 -23.40 -9.87 11.95
N THR A 421 -22.78 -8.69 11.95
CA THR A 421 -23.37 -7.45 11.44
C THR A 421 -22.62 -6.99 10.20
N CYS A 422 -23.34 -6.74 9.12
CA CYS A 422 -22.82 -6.13 7.90
C CYS A 422 -22.87 -4.61 8.02
N GLU A 423 -21.74 -3.97 7.78
CA GLU A 423 -21.56 -2.52 7.81
C GLU A 423 -21.05 -2.05 6.45
N THR A 424 -21.84 -1.19 5.79
CA THR A 424 -21.60 -0.65 4.45
C THR A 424 -21.16 0.81 4.46
N SER A 425 -21.21 1.51 5.60
CA SER A 425 -20.86 2.93 5.67
C SER A 425 -19.41 3.19 5.29
N LEU A 426 -19.15 4.44 4.91
CA LEU A 426 -17.80 4.93 4.57
C LEU A 426 -16.92 5.20 5.79
N ARG A 427 -17.41 4.92 7.01
CA ARG A 427 -16.66 5.15 8.24
C ARG A 427 -15.38 4.34 8.23
N SER A 428 -14.27 5.04 8.49
CA SER A 428 -12.97 4.45 8.77
C SER A 428 -13.04 3.83 10.17
N LEU A 429 -13.41 2.55 10.23
CA LEU A 429 -13.61 1.82 11.48
C LEU A 429 -12.34 1.07 11.87
N THR A 430 -12.10 1.02 13.18
CA THR A 430 -11.11 0.12 13.78
C THR A 430 -11.54 -1.33 13.58
N THR A 431 -10.57 -2.25 13.63
CA THR A 431 -10.83 -3.69 13.52
C THR A 431 -11.58 -4.26 14.73
N ASN A 432 -11.73 -3.44 15.77
CA ASN A 432 -12.52 -3.69 16.97
C ASN A 432 -13.40 -2.46 17.20
N ASP A 433 -14.70 -2.63 17.05
CA ASP A 433 -15.73 -1.62 17.27
C ASP A 433 -16.56 -1.97 18.53
N PRO A 434 -16.76 -1.04 19.47
CA PRO A 434 -17.50 -1.31 20.70
C PRO A 434 -18.97 -1.73 20.50
N GLU A 435 -19.60 -1.30 19.41
CA GLU A 435 -21.03 -1.53 19.14
C GLU A 435 -21.25 -2.80 18.31
N ILE A 436 -20.49 -2.96 17.22
CA ILE A 436 -20.70 -4.04 16.25
C ILE A 436 -19.69 -5.19 16.36
N GLY A 437 -18.60 -5.01 17.11
CA GLY A 437 -17.67 -6.08 17.49
C GLY A 437 -16.37 -6.12 16.69
N ILE A 438 -15.83 -7.33 16.48
CA ILE A 438 -14.55 -7.55 15.82
C ILE A 438 -14.75 -7.76 14.33
N LEU A 439 -13.98 -7.05 13.49
CA LEU A 439 -13.99 -7.26 12.04
C LEU A 439 -13.57 -8.70 11.74
N VAL A 440 -14.41 -9.42 10.99
CA VAL A 440 -14.17 -10.80 10.58
C VAL A 440 -13.86 -10.91 9.09
N ALA A 441 -14.61 -10.23 8.23
CA ALA A 441 -14.37 -10.30 6.79
C ALA A 441 -14.80 -9.05 6.04
N THR A 442 -14.26 -8.86 4.84
CA THR A 442 -14.73 -7.88 3.85
C THR A 442 -15.03 -8.59 2.55
N GLU A 443 -16.20 -8.32 1.96
CA GLU A 443 -16.59 -8.91 0.68
C GLU A 443 -15.75 -8.37 -0.49
N LYS A 444 -15.42 -9.28 -1.41
CA LYS A 444 -14.81 -9.04 -2.71
C LYS A 444 -15.81 -9.48 -3.78
N PRO A 445 -16.71 -8.60 -4.24
CA PRO A 445 -17.64 -8.94 -5.30
C PRO A 445 -16.87 -9.28 -6.57
N PRO A 446 -17.31 -10.30 -7.34
CA PRO A 446 -16.63 -10.67 -8.57
C PRO A 446 -16.82 -9.58 -9.63
N LEU A 447 -15.88 -9.50 -10.56
CA LEU A 447 -15.81 -8.42 -11.54
C LEU A 447 -17.10 -8.20 -12.34
N HIS A 448 -17.80 -9.27 -12.74
CA HIS A 448 -19.07 -9.16 -13.46
C HIS A 448 -20.16 -8.47 -12.62
N THR A 449 -20.21 -8.74 -11.31
CA THR A 449 -21.17 -8.10 -10.39
C THR A 449 -20.88 -6.61 -10.26
N LEU A 450 -19.60 -6.21 -10.25
CA LEU A 450 -19.19 -4.80 -10.24
C LEU A 450 -19.56 -4.09 -11.54
N HIS A 451 -19.45 -4.78 -12.68
CA HIS A 451 -19.84 -4.22 -13.97
C HIS A 451 -21.35 -3.94 -14.04
N ASP A 452 -22.17 -4.85 -13.51
CA ASP A 452 -23.63 -4.73 -13.52
C ASP A 452 -24.17 -3.72 -12.50
N ARG A 453 -23.63 -3.72 -11.28
CA ARG A 453 -24.06 -2.80 -10.20
C ARG A 453 -23.39 -1.44 -10.24
N GLY A 454 -22.28 -1.32 -10.97
CA GLY A 454 -21.38 -0.18 -10.93
C GLY A 454 -20.35 -0.28 -9.80
N PHE A 455 -19.22 0.37 -10.01
CA PHE A 455 -18.16 0.45 -9.01
C PHE A 455 -18.52 1.50 -7.95
N THR A 456 -18.38 1.15 -6.67
CA THR A 456 -18.71 2.03 -5.55
C THR A 456 -17.59 2.07 -4.50
N PRO A 457 -17.51 3.12 -3.67
CA PRO A 457 -16.57 3.15 -2.55
C PRO A 457 -17.06 2.38 -1.32
N GLU A 458 -18.35 2.03 -1.28
CA GLU A 458 -18.95 1.25 -0.20
C GLU A 458 -18.50 -0.21 -0.28
N ARG A 459 -18.22 -0.81 0.89
CA ARG A 459 -17.81 -2.21 1.02
C ARG A 459 -18.65 -2.88 2.09
N LYS A 460 -19.09 -4.11 1.84
CA LYS A 460 -19.71 -4.95 2.86
C LYS A 460 -18.64 -5.52 3.79
N ARG A 461 -18.60 -5.02 5.02
CA ARG A 461 -17.69 -5.47 6.08
C ARG A 461 -18.50 -6.19 7.16
N TRP A 462 -18.05 -7.38 7.54
CA TRP A 462 -18.72 -8.22 8.51
C TRP A 462 -18.00 -8.12 9.85
N PHE A 463 -18.73 -7.78 10.90
CA PHE A 463 -18.26 -7.71 12.28
C PHE A 463 -18.96 -8.75 13.15
N ALA A 464 -18.24 -9.33 14.09
CA ALA A 464 -18.75 -10.36 14.98
C ALA A 464 -18.73 -9.92 16.44
N ARG A 465 -19.85 -10.12 17.12
CA ARG A 465 -19.97 -10.00 18.59
C ARG A 465 -20.85 -11.10 19.17
N LEU A 466 -20.77 -11.31 20.48
CA LEU A 466 -21.71 -12.18 21.17
C LEU A 466 -23.12 -11.55 21.18
N LEU A 467 -24.14 -12.40 21.09
CA LEU A 467 -25.53 -12.01 21.31
C LEU A 467 -25.73 -11.48 22.73
N ARG A 468 -26.47 -10.38 22.87
CA ARG A 468 -26.83 -9.82 24.17
C ARG A 468 -28.06 -10.57 24.71
N LYS A 469 -28.19 -10.68 26.04
CA LYS A 469 -29.29 -11.42 26.69
C LYS A 469 -30.71 -10.95 26.30
N ASN A 470 -30.84 -9.72 25.81
CA ASN A 470 -32.11 -9.12 25.40
C ASN A 470 -32.39 -9.27 23.89
N GLU A 471 -31.47 -9.88 23.14
CA GLU A 471 -31.62 -10.18 21.71
C GLU A 471 -32.12 -11.65 21.61
N SER A 472 -33.43 -11.86 21.75
CA SER A 472 -34.06 -13.18 21.67
C SER A 472 -34.06 -13.73 20.24
N SER A 473 -34.08 -15.05 20.11
CA SER A 473 -34.10 -15.76 18.83
C SER A 473 -35.40 -15.65 18.02
N GLU A 474 -36.37 -14.84 18.48
CA GLU A 474 -37.72 -14.80 17.93
C GLU A 474 -38.02 -13.55 17.06
N ASP A 475 -37.17 -12.50 17.11
CA ASP A 475 -37.22 -11.33 16.20
C ASP A 475 -36.14 -11.40 15.10
N GLN A 476 -35.74 -12.63 14.72
CA GLN A 476 -34.52 -12.84 13.96
C GLN A 476 -34.63 -12.39 12.49
N PRO A 477 -33.69 -11.55 11.99
CA PRO A 477 -33.52 -11.37 10.55
C PRO A 477 -33.28 -12.74 9.92
N THR A 478 -33.99 -13.01 8.83
CA THR A 478 -33.99 -14.28 8.09
C THR A 478 -32.60 -14.89 7.97
N THR A 479 -32.51 -16.21 8.10
CA THR A 479 -31.37 -17.04 7.66
C THR A 479 -31.12 -16.79 6.18
N ARG A 480 -30.44 -15.68 5.85
CA ARG A 480 -30.01 -15.41 4.49
C ARG A 480 -28.83 -16.32 4.22
N LYS A 481 -29.00 -17.24 3.27
CA LYS A 481 -27.87 -17.72 2.49
C LYS A 481 -27.16 -16.49 1.94
N PHE A 482 -25.83 -16.44 2.11
CA PHE A 482 -25.02 -15.41 1.50
C PHE A 482 -25.40 -15.27 0.01
N LEU A 483 -25.92 -14.11 -0.38
CA LEU A 483 -26.40 -13.86 -1.74
C LEU A 483 -25.20 -13.56 -2.64
N GLY A 484 -24.52 -14.59 -3.12
CA GLY A 484 -23.72 -14.51 -4.35
C GLY A 484 -22.35 -15.18 -4.33
N ASP A 485 -21.71 -15.13 -5.49
CA ASP A 485 -20.38 -15.68 -5.79
C ASP A 485 -19.22 -14.81 -5.27
N ALA A 486 -19.46 -13.94 -4.29
CA ALA A 486 -18.46 -13.00 -3.78
C ALA A 486 -17.39 -13.73 -2.95
N GLY A 487 -16.12 -13.47 -3.28
CA GLY A 487 -14.98 -13.87 -2.47
C GLY A 487 -14.91 -13.05 -1.18
N LEU A 488 -14.04 -13.48 -0.24
CA LEU A 488 -13.81 -12.74 1.00
C LEU A 488 -12.34 -12.41 1.21
N THR A 489 -12.14 -11.32 1.95
CA THR A 489 -10.89 -11.04 2.66
C THR A 489 -11.14 -11.28 4.13
N LEU A 490 -10.35 -12.13 4.77
CA LEU A 490 -10.49 -12.43 6.19
C LEU A 490 -9.60 -11.50 7.02
N SER A 491 -10.11 -11.14 8.19
CA SER A 491 -9.46 -10.21 9.09
C SER A 491 -8.36 -10.89 9.92
N PRO A 492 -7.14 -10.31 10.03
CA PRO A 492 -6.09 -10.79 10.92
C PRO A 492 -6.52 -10.95 12.38
N GLU A 493 -7.44 -10.13 12.90
CA GLU A 493 -8.00 -10.24 14.24
C GLU A 493 -8.68 -11.59 14.49
N TRP A 494 -9.30 -12.13 13.44
CA TRP A 494 -9.87 -13.47 13.46
C TRP A 494 -8.78 -14.52 13.19
N VAL A 495 -8.15 -14.47 12.02
CA VAL A 495 -7.37 -15.61 11.50
C VAL A 495 -6.03 -15.75 12.23
N ARG A 496 -5.36 -14.62 12.53
CA ARG A 496 -4.02 -14.61 13.13
C ARG A 496 -4.04 -14.42 14.64
N LYS A 497 -4.71 -13.36 15.10
CA LYS A 497 -4.66 -12.93 16.51
C LYS A 497 -5.64 -13.70 17.38
N ARG A 498 -6.66 -14.35 16.79
CA ARG A 498 -7.64 -15.18 17.49
C ARG A 498 -8.35 -14.43 18.63
N VAL A 499 -8.75 -13.18 18.38
CA VAL A 499 -9.35 -12.29 19.40
C VAL A 499 -10.71 -12.82 19.90
N LEU A 500 -11.47 -13.47 19.02
CA LEU A 500 -12.75 -14.09 19.35
C LEU A 500 -12.54 -15.44 20.07
N SER A 501 -13.46 -15.79 20.98
CA SER A 501 -13.44 -17.10 21.66
C SER A 501 -13.54 -18.25 20.66
N ARG A 502 -12.96 -19.41 21.00
CA ARG A 502 -13.00 -20.61 20.18
C ARG A 502 -14.42 -20.97 19.71
N THR A 503 -15.39 -21.00 20.63
CA THR A 503 -16.79 -21.30 20.32
C THR A 503 -17.38 -20.30 19.31
N SER A 504 -17.04 -19.01 19.44
CA SER A 504 -17.49 -17.99 18.48
C SER A 504 -16.89 -18.23 17.10
N ARG A 505 -15.61 -18.60 17.04
CA ARG A 505 -14.89 -18.87 15.80
C ARG A 505 -15.38 -20.14 15.12
N GLU A 506 -15.71 -21.19 15.87
CA GLU A 506 -16.34 -22.42 15.36
C GLU A 506 -17.73 -22.11 14.77
N CYS A 507 -18.55 -21.28 15.45
CA CYS A 507 -19.85 -20.84 14.92
C CYS A 507 -19.71 -20.08 13.59
N ILE A 508 -18.76 -19.14 13.52
CA ILE A 508 -18.50 -18.36 12.30
C ILE A 508 -17.94 -19.27 11.19
N ALA A 509 -17.01 -20.17 11.52
CA ALA A 509 -16.45 -21.11 10.55
C ALA A 509 -17.51 -22.03 9.93
N GLY A 510 -18.52 -22.45 10.70
CA GLY A 510 -19.69 -23.16 10.19
C GLY A 510 -20.37 -22.40 9.04
N TYR A 511 -20.60 -21.10 9.23
CA TYR A 511 -21.17 -20.24 8.19
C TYR A 511 -20.26 -20.09 6.97
N PHE A 512 -18.96 -19.89 7.19
CA PHE A 512 -17.97 -19.69 6.11
C PHE A 512 -17.69 -20.97 5.32
N SER A 513 -18.03 -22.13 5.87
CA SER A 513 -17.82 -23.42 5.24
C SER A 513 -18.61 -23.60 3.95
N GLU A 514 -19.68 -22.84 3.75
CA GLU A 514 -20.52 -22.86 2.55
C GLU A 514 -20.03 -21.92 1.45
N MET A 515 -18.99 -21.12 1.71
CA MET A 515 -18.51 -20.09 0.77
C MET A 515 -17.67 -20.67 -0.37
N PRO A 516 -17.56 -19.95 -1.51
CA PRO A 516 -16.59 -20.28 -2.55
C PRO A 516 -15.17 -20.32 -1.98
N ALA A 517 -14.48 -21.44 -2.18
CA ALA A 517 -13.09 -21.57 -1.79
C ALA A 517 -12.19 -21.04 -2.91
N ASN A 518 -11.15 -20.30 -2.56
CA ASN A 518 -10.11 -19.87 -3.51
C ASN A 518 -9.30 -21.06 -4.03
N TRP A 519 -9.21 -22.12 -3.23
CA TRP A 519 -8.67 -23.40 -3.66
C TRP A 519 -9.33 -24.56 -2.91
N SER A 520 -9.45 -25.70 -3.57
CA SER A 520 -9.89 -26.94 -2.95
C SER A 520 -9.02 -28.12 -3.39
N SER A 521 -8.88 -29.11 -2.51
CA SER A 521 -8.18 -30.35 -2.82
C SER A 521 -8.97 -31.53 -2.28
N GLU A 522 -9.01 -32.61 -3.06
CA GLU A 522 -9.29 -33.92 -2.50
C GLU A 522 -8.23 -34.25 -1.44
N ALA A 523 -8.65 -34.88 -0.36
CA ALA A 523 -7.79 -35.29 0.73
C ALA A 523 -8.08 -36.74 1.14
N LYS A 524 -7.04 -37.42 1.60
CA LYS A 524 -7.14 -38.77 2.17
C LYS A 524 -6.67 -38.74 3.60
N LEU A 525 -7.50 -39.27 4.50
CA LEU A 525 -7.14 -39.42 5.90
C LEU A 525 -6.08 -40.53 6.01
N ILE A 526 -4.96 -40.22 6.68
CA ILE A 526 -3.90 -41.19 7.00
C ILE A 526 -4.13 -41.79 8.38
N GLY A 527 -4.48 -40.93 9.34
CA GLY A 527 -4.81 -41.36 10.70
C GLY A 527 -5.38 -40.21 11.52
N SER A 528 -6.23 -40.54 12.49
CA SER A 528 -6.76 -39.57 13.45
C SER A 528 -6.87 -40.25 14.82
N ASN A 529 -6.48 -39.55 15.88
CA ASN A 529 -6.72 -39.94 17.27
C ASN A 529 -6.88 -38.68 18.15
N CYS A 530 -7.00 -38.86 19.47
CA CYS A 530 -7.19 -37.77 20.41
C CYS A 530 -6.06 -36.73 20.45
N ASN A 531 -4.87 -37.05 19.91
CA ASN A 531 -3.69 -36.19 19.96
C ASN A 531 -3.37 -35.55 18.61
N PHE A 532 -3.76 -36.15 17.48
CA PHE A 532 -3.49 -35.60 16.15
C PHE A 532 -4.45 -36.12 15.09
N THR A 533 -4.57 -35.35 14.01
CA THR A 533 -5.21 -35.74 12.76
C THR A 533 -4.23 -35.50 11.62
N GLU A 534 -4.00 -36.50 10.77
CA GLU A 534 -3.09 -36.41 9.63
C GLU A 534 -3.81 -36.80 8.33
N ALA A 535 -3.72 -35.92 7.34
CA ALA A 535 -4.29 -36.10 6.02
C ALA A 535 -3.27 -35.79 4.92
N VAL A 536 -3.47 -36.35 3.75
CA VAL A 536 -2.63 -36.11 2.57
C VAL A 536 -3.47 -35.45 1.49
N ALA A 537 -2.99 -34.32 0.96
CA ALA A 537 -3.68 -33.48 0.01
C ALA A 537 -2.71 -32.71 -0.90
N MET A 538 -3.23 -32.05 -1.93
CA MET A 538 -2.50 -31.00 -2.66
C MET A 538 -2.77 -29.66 -1.97
N VAL A 539 -1.72 -28.96 -1.56
CA VAL A 539 -1.86 -27.65 -0.88
C VAL A 539 -1.02 -26.59 -1.59
N PRO A 540 -1.42 -25.31 -1.57
CA PRO A 540 -0.61 -24.23 -2.13
C PRO A 540 0.79 -24.15 -1.52
N SER A 541 1.81 -23.92 -2.36
CA SER A 541 3.22 -23.88 -1.94
C SER A 541 3.55 -22.84 -0.86
N PHE A 542 2.76 -21.76 -0.74
CA PHE A 542 2.97 -20.73 0.27
C PHE A 542 2.71 -21.24 1.69
N LEU A 543 1.83 -22.23 1.86
CA LEU A 543 1.54 -22.86 3.15
C LEU A 543 2.72 -23.69 3.68
N ILE A 544 3.66 -24.05 2.80
CA ILE A 544 4.89 -24.79 3.18
C ILE A 544 5.99 -23.84 3.61
N LYS A 545 6.14 -22.71 2.88
CA LYS A 545 7.25 -21.78 3.03
C LYS A 545 7.11 -20.84 4.23
N SER A 546 5.91 -20.70 4.77
CA SER A 546 5.61 -19.74 5.84
C SER A 546 4.80 -20.42 6.93
N PRO A 547 5.14 -20.25 8.22
CA PRO A 547 4.18 -20.43 9.30
C PRO A 547 3.25 -19.21 9.29
N SER A 548 2.55 -18.98 8.18
CA SER A 548 1.47 -17.98 8.17
C SER A 548 0.42 -18.49 9.15
N PRO A 549 -0.04 -17.68 10.12
CA PRO A 549 -1.05 -18.12 11.05
C PRO A 549 -2.32 -18.45 10.24
N ALA A 550 -2.66 -19.74 10.18
CA ALA A 550 -3.89 -20.21 9.58
C ALA A 550 -4.87 -20.59 10.68
N ALA A 551 -6.13 -20.23 10.48
CA ALA A 551 -7.22 -20.77 11.29
C ALA A 551 -7.73 -22.02 10.59
N VAL A 552 -7.68 -23.16 11.28
CA VAL A 552 -8.09 -24.44 10.72
C VAL A 552 -9.27 -25.00 11.49
N PHE A 553 -10.30 -25.39 10.74
CA PHE A 553 -11.53 -25.93 11.29
C PHE A 553 -11.82 -27.28 10.63
N VAL A 554 -12.10 -28.28 11.46
CA VAL A 554 -12.43 -29.63 11.03
C VAL A 554 -13.92 -29.83 11.19
N PHE A 555 -14.54 -30.33 10.13
CA PHE A 555 -15.96 -30.69 10.10
C PHE A 555 -16.07 -32.19 10.16
N ASP A 556 -16.73 -32.69 11.19
CA ASP A 556 -17.04 -34.12 11.28
C ASP A 556 -18.24 -34.48 10.38
N ALA A 557 -18.57 -35.77 10.31
CA ALA A 557 -19.70 -36.26 9.53
C ALA A 557 -21.07 -35.83 10.07
N LEU A 558 -21.17 -35.41 11.34
CA LEU A 558 -22.39 -34.88 11.95
C LEU A 558 -22.60 -33.40 11.62
N GLY A 559 -21.54 -32.72 11.15
CA GLY A 559 -21.54 -31.30 10.83
C GLY A 559 -21.02 -30.41 11.96
N ASP A 560 -20.53 -31.00 13.05
CA ASP A 560 -19.91 -30.26 14.14
C ASP A 560 -18.55 -29.70 13.70
N VAL A 561 -18.25 -28.49 14.18
CA VAL A 561 -17.06 -27.73 13.78
C VAL A 561 -16.09 -27.65 14.95
N HIS A 562 -14.86 -28.09 14.71
CA HIS A 562 -13.81 -28.08 15.72
C HIS A 562 -12.60 -27.29 15.24
N GLU A 563 -12.21 -26.27 15.98
CA GLU A 563 -10.96 -25.56 15.71
C GLU A 563 -9.74 -26.43 16.10
N MET A 564 -8.77 -26.53 15.19
CA MET A 564 -7.52 -27.25 15.39
C MET A 564 -6.30 -26.38 15.08
N GLN A 565 -5.16 -26.75 15.66
CA GLN A 565 -3.88 -26.13 15.34
C GLN A 565 -3.24 -26.82 14.13
N LEU A 566 -2.95 -26.05 13.08
CA LEU A 566 -2.09 -26.50 11.99
C LEU A 566 -0.65 -26.64 12.51
N SER A 567 -0.20 -27.87 12.75
CA SER A 567 1.11 -28.13 13.33
C SER A 567 2.21 -28.17 12.28
N LYS A 568 1.97 -28.89 11.17
CA LYS A 568 2.97 -29.10 10.14
C LYS A 568 2.34 -29.36 8.78
N ILE A 569 3.01 -28.87 7.74
CA ILE A 569 2.77 -29.26 6.35
C ILE A 569 4.10 -29.77 5.79
N SER A 570 4.15 -31.06 5.46
CA SER A 570 5.36 -31.73 4.96
C SER A 570 5.20 -32.03 3.47
N PRO A 571 6.00 -31.40 2.57
CA PRO A 571 5.95 -31.74 1.16
C PRO A 571 6.37 -33.19 0.93
N LEU A 572 5.67 -33.87 0.02
CA LEU A 572 5.93 -35.25 -0.37
C LEU A 572 6.67 -35.28 -1.70
N SER A 573 7.67 -36.16 -1.81
CA SER A 573 8.46 -36.32 -3.04
C SER A 573 7.70 -37.06 -4.15
N ARG A 574 6.54 -37.66 -3.84
CA ARG A 574 5.75 -38.44 -4.80
C ARG A 574 4.51 -37.64 -5.23
N PRO A 575 4.19 -37.64 -6.54
CA PRO A 575 2.96 -37.03 -7.01
C PRO A 575 1.75 -37.79 -6.46
N LEU A 576 0.75 -37.05 -5.98
CA LEU A 576 -0.54 -37.59 -5.57
C LEU A 576 -1.52 -37.44 -6.73
N LYS A 577 -2.29 -38.49 -7.02
CA LYS A 577 -3.45 -38.40 -7.91
C LYS A 577 -4.66 -37.92 -7.12
N LEU A 578 -4.62 -36.66 -6.68
CA LEU A 578 -5.70 -35.97 -6.00
C LEU A 578 -6.09 -34.75 -6.81
N ARG A 579 -7.38 -34.50 -6.96
CA ARG A 579 -7.88 -33.30 -7.65
C ARG A 579 -7.52 -32.06 -6.83
N PHE A 580 -7.05 -31.02 -7.52
CA PHE A 580 -6.82 -29.69 -6.98
C PHE A 580 -7.49 -28.68 -7.89
N GLU A 581 -8.27 -27.79 -7.31
CA GLU A 581 -8.95 -26.70 -8.00
C GLU A 581 -8.55 -25.37 -7.38
N GLU A 582 -8.44 -24.33 -8.19
CA GLU A 582 -8.15 -22.99 -7.72
C GLU A 582 -8.80 -21.92 -8.60
N THR A 583 -8.97 -20.73 -8.05
CA THR A 583 -9.47 -19.54 -8.75
C THR A 583 -8.35 -18.54 -9.08
N GLY A 584 -7.07 -18.97 -9.07
CA GLY A 584 -5.91 -18.08 -9.15
C GLY A 584 -4.69 -18.65 -9.89
N SER A 585 -3.50 -18.42 -9.33
CA SER A 585 -2.23 -18.98 -9.83
C SER A 585 -1.38 -19.49 -8.66
N LEU A 586 -1.92 -20.46 -7.93
CA LEU A 586 -1.35 -21.11 -6.77
C LEU A 586 -0.65 -22.39 -7.22
N THR A 587 0.65 -22.49 -6.95
CA THR A 587 1.39 -23.72 -7.24
C THR A 587 0.99 -24.82 -6.24
N PRO A 588 0.35 -25.93 -6.68
CA PRO A 588 -0.05 -27.01 -5.79
C PRO A 588 1.16 -27.89 -5.46
N VAL A 589 1.26 -28.32 -4.20
CA VAL A 589 2.33 -29.17 -3.71
C VAL A 589 1.73 -30.35 -2.94
N PRO A 590 2.04 -31.61 -3.33
CA PRO A 590 1.59 -32.77 -2.59
C PRO A 590 2.18 -32.74 -1.18
N SER A 591 1.33 -32.79 -0.16
CA SER A 591 1.77 -32.61 1.23
C SER A 591 1.00 -33.48 2.21
N ALA A 592 1.67 -33.89 3.28
CA ALA A 592 1.03 -34.36 4.51
C ALA A 592 0.72 -33.16 5.40
N VAL A 593 -0.53 -33.05 5.84
CA VAL A 593 -1.06 -31.98 6.70
C VAL A 593 -1.36 -32.57 8.07
N THR A 594 -0.66 -32.09 9.10
CA THR A 594 -0.80 -32.55 10.48
C THR A 594 -1.49 -31.48 11.33
N LEU A 595 -2.61 -31.87 11.96
CA LEU A 595 -3.41 -31.04 12.86
C LEU A 595 -3.34 -31.57 14.29
N LEU A 596 -3.30 -30.65 15.26
CA LEU A 596 -3.34 -30.97 16.69
C LEU A 596 -4.58 -30.35 17.35
N PRO A 597 -5.17 -30.99 18.37
CA PRO A 597 -6.25 -30.40 19.14
C PRO A 597 -5.76 -29.15 19.89
N ILE A 598 -6.60 -28.12 19.96
CA ILE A 598 -6.37 -26.99 20.87
C ILE A 598 -6.87 -27.43 22.26
N ILE A 599 -5.94 -27.67 23.18
CA ILE A 599 -6.26 -28.12 24.54
C ILE A 599 -6.65 -26.89 25.38
N ASP A 600 -7.96 -26.73 25.62
CA ASP A 600 -8.49 -25.88 26.69
C ASP A 600 -9.09 -26.77 27.78
N SER A 601 -9.04 -26.33 29.04
CA SER A 601 -9.35 -27.11 30.24
C SER A 601 -10.77 -27.70 30.32
N HIS A 602 -11.66 -27.37 29.39
CA HIS A 602 -13.01 -27.93 29.29
C HIS A 602 -13.45 -27.99 27.83
N HIS A 603 -13.32 -29.14 27.16
CA HIS A 603 -14.28 -29.70 26.18
C HIS A 603 -13.69 -30.92 25.45
N ALA A 604 -14.58 -31.78 24.95
CA ALA A 604 -14.35 -33.15 24.53
C ALA A 604 -13.35 -33.29 23.36
N THR A 605 -12.58 -34.38 23.44
CA THR A 605 -11.77 -34.97 22.37
C THR A 605 -12.58 -35.12 21.08
N VAL A 606 -12.01 -34.73 19.94
CA VAL A 606 -12.51 -35.12 18.62
C VAL A 606 -12.57 -36.64 18.61
N ASN A 607 -13.77 -37.20 18.70
CA ASN A 607 -13.98 -38.65 18.61
C ASN A 607 -13.59 -39.12 17.20
N GLU A 608 -13.38 -40.43 17.04
CA GLU A 608 -13.04 -41.12 15.78
C GLU A 608 -14.15 -41.04 14.70
N LEU A 609 -14.85 -39.90 14.58
CA LEU A 609 -15.86 -39.67 13.58
C LEU A 609 -15.20 -39.43 12.21
N PRO A 610 -15.79 -39.95 11.12
CA PRO A 610 -15.29 -39.70 9.78
C PRO A 610 -15.32 -38.20 9.48
N LEU A 611 -14.25 -37.69 8.87
CA LEU A 611 -14.13 -36.28 8.52
C LEU A 611 -14.88 -35.98 7.22
N LYS A 612 -15.62 -34.87 7.21
CA LYS A 612 -16.29 -34.36 6.01
C LYS A 612 -15.37 -33.43 5.22
N GLN A 613 -14.80 -32.43 5.91
CA GLN A 613 -13.92 -31.44 5.29
C GLN A 613 -13.00 -30.78 6.32
N ILE A 614 -11.90 -30.21 5.86
CA ILE A 614 -11.07 -29.27 6.62
C ILE A 614 -11.10 -27.93 5.91
N LEU A 615 -11.45 -26.88 6.65
CA LEU A 615 -11.39 -25.49 6.20
C LEU A 615 -10.08 -24.88 6.68
N ILE A 616 -9.29 -24.33 5.75
CA ILE A 616 -8.02 -23.65 6.03
C ILE A 616 -8.19 -22.18 5.63
N LEU A 617 -8.21 -21.31 6.63
CA LEU A 617 -8.40 -19.88 6.45
C LEU A 617 -7.08 -19.15 6.63
N THR A 618 -6.70 -18.33 5.65
CA THR A 618 -5.62 -17.34 5.73
C THR A 618 -6.19 -15.95 5.45
N ASP A 619 -5.42 -14.87 5.63
CA ASP A 619 -5.94 -13.50 5.51
C ASP A 619 -6.62 -13.21 4.15
N ASP A 620 -6.11 -13.80 3.07
CA ASP A 620 -6.62 -13.55 1.71
C ASP A 620 -7.21 -14.78 1.02
N LEU A 621 -7.13 -15.97 1.63
CA LEU A 621 -7.54 -17.22 0.97
C LEU A 621 -8.38 -18.12 1.89
N VAL A 622 -9.48 -18.62 1.31
CA VAL A 622 -10.29 -19.71 1.83
C VAL A 622 -9.88 -20.99 1.11
N GLY A 623 -9.32 -21.95 1.84
CA GLY A 623 -8.92 -23.25 1.34
C GLY A 623 -9.79 -24.38 1.88
N ARG A 624 -10.06 -25.40 1.07
CA ARG A 624 -10.85 -26.57 1.50
C ARG A 624 -10.14 -27.88 1.17
N LEU A 625 -10.05 -28.77 2.15
CA LEU A 625 -9.72 -30.18 1.95
C LEU A 625 -10.99 -31.00 2.05
N ILE A 626 -11.31 -31.76 1.01
CA ILE A 626 -12.54 -32.54 0.89
C ILE A 626 -12.19 -34.01 1.01
N PHE A 627 -12.78 -34.70 1.99
CA PHE A 627 -12.61 -36.13 2.16
C PHE A 627 -13.69 -36.85 1.36
N LEU A 628 -13.27 -37.69 0.42
CA LEU A 628 -14.20 -38.59 -0.28
C LEU A 628 -14.57 -39.70 0.71
N LEU A 629 -15.82 -39.66 1.19
CA LEU A 629 -16.40 -40.69 2.06
C LEU A 629 -16.62 -42.01 1.32
#